data_AF-A0A8J5RCQ4-F1
#
_entry.id   AF-A0A8J5RCQ4-F1
#
_cell.length_a   1.000
_cell.length_b   1.000
_cell.length_c   1.000
_cell.angle_alpha   90.00
_cell.angle_beta   90.00
_cell.angle_gamma   90.00
#
_symmetry.space_group_name_H-M   'P 1'
#
loop_
_entity.id
_entity.type
_entity.pdbx_description
1 polymer ?
#
loop_
_entity_poly.entity_id
_entity_poly.type
_entity_poly.pdbx_seq_one_letter_code
_entity_poly.pdbx_strand_id
1 'polypeptide(L)'
;MAPYLSMGEAHRRIADYLSRVADSISSSDGAALASLLAVSSAPPSTPLSDALSAFPDFPRLAADRYPHLSDLLPTLLRAIHSHSLIRFADAYSSFEKAANAFLQEFRNWETPWAMEAMHTVALEIRLLAEKADRELATSGKNPDKLQAAGSFLMKVFGALAVKGPKRIGALYVTCQLFKIYFRLGTVHLCRSVIRSIETARNFDFEDFPVKDKVTYMYYTGRLEVFNENFLVADQKLTYALMHCNPQYGANLRRILKFLVPVKLSIGVLPRITLLERYNLLEYADVVTSLKRGDLRLLRQALERHEDQ
;
A
#
# COMPACT_ATOMS: atom_id res chain seq x y z
N MET A 1 25.25 -14.78 23.54
CA MET A 1 25.34 -15.94 22.64
C MET A 1 23.94 -16.47 22.44
N ALA A 2 23.34 -16.28 21.26
CA ALA A 2 22.07 -16.93 20.95
C ALA A 2 22.30 -18.45 20.89
N PRO A 3 21.41 -19.28 21.44
CA PRO A 3 21.57 -20.73 21.43
C PRO A 3 21.69 -21.21 19.98
N TYR A 4 22.69 -22.03 19.69
CA TYR A 4 22.84 -22.68 18.39
C TYR A 4 21.56 -23.47 18.08
N LEU A 5 20.77 -23.00 17.12
CA LEU A 5 19.57 -23.70 16.69
C LEU A 5 20.00 -24.99 15.99
N SER A 6 19.58 -26.15 16.49
CA SER A 6 19.94 -27.42 15.86
C SER A 6 19.32 -27.51 14.46
N MET A 7 20.02 -28.17 13.53
CA MET A 7 19.55 -28.33 12.16
C MET A 7 18.18 -29.04 12.10
N GLY A 8 17.93 -29.99 13.01
CA GLY A 8 16.64 -30.67 13.14
C GLY A 8 15.51 -29.75 13.60
N GLU A 9 15.78 -28.85 14.55
CA GLU A 9 14.79 -27.86 15.00
C GLU A 9 14.51 -26.80 13.93
N ALA A 10 15.54 -26.36 13.20
CA ALA A 10 15.39 -25.46 12.06
C ALA A 10 14.50 -26.08 10.97
N HIS A 11 14.79 -27.33 10.59
CA HIS A 11 13.98 -28.09 9.64
C HIS A 11 12.52 -28.21 10.12
N ARG A 12 12.28 -28.51 11.40
CA ARG A 12 10.93 -28.62 11.99
C ARG A 12 10.15 -27.31 11.87
N ARG A 13 10.77 -26.17 12.19
CA ARG A 13 10.13 -24.85 12.13
C ARG A 13 9.78 -24.43 10.70
N ILE A 14 10.68 -24.72 9.75
CA ILE A 14 10.41 -24.47 8.32
C ILE A 14 9.25 -25.36 7.86
N ALA A 15 9.28 -26.65 8.20
CA ALA A 15 8.22 -27.60 7.86
C ALA A 15 6.86 -27.20 8.44
N ASP A 16 6.82 -26.72 9.69
CA ASP A 16 5.60 -26.22 10.34
C ASP A 16 5.02 -25.00 9.62
N TYR A 17 5.87 -24.02 9.28
CA TYR A 17 5.44 -22.87 8.48
C TYR A 17 4.87 -23.30 7.12
N LEU A 18 5.55 -24.21 6.41
CA LEU A 18 5.07 -24.72 5.13
C LEU A 18 3.72 -25.44 5.26
N SER A 19 3.53 -26.25 6.31
CA SER A 19 2.25 -26.89 6.61
C SER A 19 1.17 -25.85 6.80
N ARG A 20 1.39 -24.84 7.63
CA ARG A 20 0.41 -23.77 7.87
C ARG A 20 -0.01 -23.04 6.60
N VAL A 21 0.90 -22.80 5.67
CA VAL A 21 0.54 -22.20 4.37
C VAL A 21 -0.34 -23.13 3.56
N ALA A 22 0.06 -24.41 3.42
CA ALA A 22 -0.71 -25.41 2.67
C ALA A 22 -2.09 -25.68 3.29
N ASP A 23 -2.15 -25.75 4.62
CA ASP A 23 -3.38 -25.94 5.40
C ASP A 23 -4.32 -24.76 5.20
N SER A 24 -3.80 -23.51 5.25
CA SER A 24 -4.62 -22.31 5.01
C SER A 24 -5.22 -22.27 3.60
N ILE A 25 -4.49 -22.76 2.59
CA ILE A 25 -5.00 -22.87 1.22
C ILE A 25 -6.06 -23.97 1.13
N SER A 26 -5.80 -25.13 1.73
CA SER A 26 -6.70 -26.29 1.71
C SER A 26 -8.00 -26.03 2.46
N SER A 27 -7.94 -25.28 3.57
CA SER A 27 -9.10 -24.89 4.38
C SER A 27 -9.77 -23.59 3.89
N SER A 28 -9.26 -22.96 2.83
CA SER A 28 -9.74 -21.66 2.34
C SER A 28 -9.74 -20.56 3.43
N ASP A 29 -8.74 -20.57 4.32
CA ASP A 29 -8.56 -19.56 5.37
C ASP A 29 -7.72 -18.39 4.86
N GLY A 30 -8.40 -17.36 4.34
CA GLY A 30 -7.76 -16.17 3.81
C GLY A 30 -7.01 -15.32 4.85
N ALA A 31 -7.46 -15.33 6.11
CA ALA A 31 -6.88 -14.52 7.18
C ALA A 31 -5.58 -15.14 7.70
N ALA A 32 -5.57 -16.47 7.91
CA ALA A 32 -4.35 -17.20 8.25
C ALA A 32 -3.30 -17.05 7.14
N LEU A 33 -3.72 -17.23 5.87
CA LEU A 33 -2.83 -17.08 4.72
C LEU A 33 -2.28 -15.65 4.60
N ALA A 34 -3.11 -14.63 4.85
CA ALA A 34 -2.66 -13.23 4.89
C ALA A 34 -1.55 -13.02 5.91
N SER A 35 -1.69 -13.55 7.13
CA SER A 35 -0.67 -13.41 8.18
C SER A 35 0.67 -14.05 7.79
N LEU A 36 0.65 -15.16 7.06
CA LEU A 36 1.85 -15.88 6.61
C LEU A 36 2.56 -15.15 5.47
N LEU A 37 1.82 -14.42 4.63
CA LEU A 37 2.38 -13.64 3.52
C LEU A 37 2.95 -12.28 3.94
N ALA A 38 2.74 -11.85 5.19
CA ALA A 38 3.08 -10.51 5.70
C ALA A 38 4.57 -10.34 6.08
N VAL A 39 5.46 -10.28 5.08
CA VAL A 39 6.92 -10.20 5.25
C VAL A 39 7.39 -8.91 5.95
N SER A 40 6.84 -7.75 5.59
CA SER A 40 7.35 -6.44 6.00
C SER A 40 7.09 -6.09 7.45
N SER A 41 6.12 -6.76 8.07
CA SER A 41 5.67 -6.55 9.45
C SER A 41 6.48 -7.34 10.48
N ALA A 42 7.18 -8.39 10.04
CA ALA A 42 7.96 -9.24 10.92
C ALA A 42 9.20 -8.50 11.46
N PRO A 43 9.56 -8.68 12.74
CA PRO A 43 10.83 -8.21 13.26
C PRO A 43 12.00 -8.96 12.58
N PRO A 44 13.22 -8.41 12.59
CA PRO A 44 14.38 -9.03 11.95
C PRO A 44 14.70 -10.44 12.45
N SER A 45 14.39 -10.75 13.72
CA SER A 45 14.53 -12.09 14.29
C SER A 45 13.17 -12.62 14.71
N THR A 46 12.82 -13.75 14.11
CA THR A 46 11.64 -14.58 14.39
C THR A 46 12.09 -16.03 14.42
N PRO A 47 11.33 -16.94 15.06
CA PRO A 47 11.65 -18.36 15.06
C PRO A 47 11.87 -18.95 13.65
N LEU A 48 11.17 -18.41 12.64
CA LEU A 48 11.31 -18.81 11.25
C LEU A 48 12.57 -18.23 10.60
N SER A 49 12.88 -16.94 10.76
CA SER A 49 14.09 -16.34 10.16
C SER A 49 15.37 -16.96 10.73
N ASP A 50 15.36 -17.30 12.02
CA ASP A 50 16.47 -18.00 12.67
C ASP A 50 16.64 -19.42 12.09
N ALA A 51 15.52 -20.11 11.82
CA ALA A 51 15.52 -21.42 11.17
C ALA A 51 16.02 -21.37 9.73
N LEU A 52 15.58 -20.38 8.95
CA LEU A 52 16.04 -20.18 7.57
C LEU A 52 17.54 -19.88 7.50
N SER A 53 18.08 -19.18 8.51
CA SER A 53 19.52 -18.91 8.63
C SER A 53 20.32 -20.17 8.99
N ALA A 54 19.74 -21.07 9.79
CA ALA A 54 20.39 -22.32 10.22
C ALA A 54 20.26 -23.47 9.20
N PHE A 55 19.36 -23.37 8.22
CA PHE A 55 19.09 -24.43 7.24
C PHE A 55 19.06 -23.89 5.80
N PRO A 56 20.21 -23.73 5.11
CA PRO A 56 20.28 -23.12 3.78
C PRO A 56 19.52 -23.87 2.67
N ASP A 57 19.29 -25.18 2.83
CA ASP A 57 18.58 -26.05 1.88
C ASP A 57 17.05 -25.89 1.93
N PHE A 58 16.53 -24.89 2.65
CA PHE A 58 15.09 -24.60 2.76
C PHE A 58 14.34 -24.48 1.41
N PRO A 59 14.92 -23.98 0.29
CA PRO A 59 14.20 -23.91 -0.97
C PRO A 59 13.87 -25.29 -1.54
N ARG A 60 14.81 -26.23 -1.42
CA ARG A 60 14.62 -27.62 -1.87
C ARG A 60 13.61 -28.33 -0.99
N LEU A 61 13.74 -28.17 0.34
CA LEU A 61 12.77 -28.71 1.29
C LEU A 61 11.33 -28.27 0.98
N ALA A 62 11.13 -26.99 0.65
CA ALA A 62 9.82 -26.47 0.29
C ALA A 62 9.28 -27.05 -1.03
N ALA A 63 10.12 -27.14 -2.05
CA ALA A 63 9.75 -27.69 -3.36
C ALA A 63 9.42 -29.19 -3.30
N ASP A 64 10.23 -29.97 -2.58
CA ASP A 64 10.06 -31.43 -2.46
C ASP A 64 8.80 -31.78 -1.66
N ARG A 65 8.49 -31.00 -0.61
CA ARG A 65 7.34 -31.26 0.28
C ARG A 65 6.01 -30.84 -0.35
N TYR A 66 5.98 -29.73 -1.09
CA TYR A 66 4.76 -29.21 -1.72
C TYR A 66 5.02 -28.89 -3.20
N PRO A 67 5.10 -29.90 -4.09
CA PRO A 67 5.43 -29.69 -5.50
C PRO A 67 4.44 -28.78 -6.25
N HIS A 68 3.17 -28.78 -5.85
CA HIS A 68 2.15 -27.91 -6.43
C HIS A 68 2.30 -26.42 -6.06
N LEU A 69 3.16 -26.09 -5.08
CA LEU A 69 3.46 -24.72 -4.65
C LEU A 69 4.96 -24.39 -4.83
N SER A 70 5.67 -25.11 -5.70
CA SER A 70 7.12 -24.97 -5.90
C SER A 70 7.55 -23.59 -6.40
N ASP A 71 6.66 -22.86 -7.08
CA ASP A 71 6.94 -21.51 -7.55
C ASP A 71 6.72 -20.45 -6.46
N LEU A 72 5.87 -20.75 -5.47
CA LEU A 72 5.45 -19.84 -4.40
C LEU A 72 6.30 -19.99 -3.14
N LEU A 73 6.39 -21.19 -2.57
CA LEU A 73 6.95 -21.38 -1.22
C LEU A 73 8.45 -21.11 -1.14
N PRO A 74 9.30 -21.60 -2.07
CA PRO A 74 10.74 -21.32 -2.02
C PRO A 74 11.05 -19.83 -2.20
N THR A 75 10.32 -19.13 -3.07
CA THR A 75 10.51 -17.69 -3.32
C THR A 75 10.02 -16.85 -2.15
N LEU A 76 8.92 -17.23 -1.50
CA LEU A 76 8.44 -16.61 -0.26
C LEU A 76 9.43 -16.78 0.90
N LEU A 77 9.93 -18.00 1.13
CA LEU A 77 10.94 -18.24 2.18
C LEU A 77 12.22 -17.44 1.92
N ARG A 78 12.68 -17.35 0.66
CA ARG A 78 13.81 -16.49 0.30
C ARG A 78 13.52 -15.02 0.60
N ALA A 79 12.32 -14.53 0.31
CA ALA A 79 11.93 -13.16 0.63
C ALA A 79 11.98 -12.88 2.13
N ILE A 80 11.43 -13.77 2.96
CA ILE A 80 11.45 -13.69 4.42
C ILE A 80 12.90 -13.70 4.94
N HIS A 81 13.71 -14.62 4.43
CA HIS A 81 15.12 -14.71 4.82
C HIS A 81 15.91 -13.46 4.44
N SER A 82 15.85 -13.00 3.19
CA SER A 82 16.54 -11.78 2.76
C SER A 82 16.07 -10.54 3.53
N HIS A 83 14.79 -10.45 3.86
CA HIS A 83 14.26 -9.35 4.67
C HIS A 83 14.82 -9.38 6.10
N SER A 84 14.90 -10.56 6.72
CA SER A 84 15.50 -10.72 8.07
C SER A 84 16.98 -10.29 8.11
N LEU A 85 17.67 -10.43 6.99
CA LEU A 85 19.06 -9.98 6.79
C LEU A 85 19.18 -8.51 6.36
N ILE A 86 18.08 -7.75 6.30
CA ILE A 86 18.05 -6.33 5.89
C ILE A 86 18.52 -6.15 4.43
N ARG A 87 18.40 -7.19 3.60
CA ARG A 87 18.68 -7.16 2.15
C ARG A 87 17.36 -6.94 1.41
N PHE A 88 16.84 -5.73 1.44
CA PHE A 88 15.51 -5.40 0.93
C PHE A 88 15.39 -5.52 -0.59
N ALA A 89 16.45 -5.21 -1.35
CA ALA A 89 16.45 -5.40 -2.80
C ALA A 89 16.28 -6.88 -3.20
N ASP A 90 16.96 -7.80 -2.50
CA ASP A 90 16.85 -9.24 -2.71
C ASP A 90 15.51 -9.78 -2.19
N ALA A 91 15.03 -9.24 -1.06
CA ALA A 91 13.73 -9.57 -0.50
C ALA A 91 12.59 -9.19 -1.45
N TYR A 92 12.61 -7.98 -2.02
CA TYR A 92 11.65 -7.55 -3.03
C TYR A 92 11.69 -8.47 -4.26
N SER A 93 12.88 -8.74 -4.79
CA SER A 93 13.03 -9.57 -6.01
C SER A 93 12.52 -11.00 -5.81
N SER A 94 12.69 -11.55 -4.61
CA SER A 94 12.16 -12.87 -4.25
C SER A 94 10.65 -12.82 -4.01
N PHE A 95 10.16 -11.79 -3.33
CA PHE A 95 8.73 -11.62 -3.05
C PHE A 95 7.93 -11.34 -4.32
N GLU A 96 8.47 -10.60 -5.28
CA GLU A 96 7.82 -10.35 -6.57
C GLU A 96 7.58 -11.68 -7.32
N LYS A 97 8.53 -12.61 -7.28
CA LYS A 97 8.35 -13.96 -7.85
C LYS A 97 7.24 -14.74 -7.12
N ALA A 98 7.27 -14.71 -5.79
CA ALA A 98 6.22 -15.32 -4.96
C ALA A 98 4.85 -14.72 -5.24
N ALA A 99 4.76 -13.40 -5.36
CA ALA A 99 3.53 -12.66 -5.63
C ALA A 99 2.98 -12.95 -7.03
N ASN A 100 3.84 -13.13 -8.05
CA ASN A 100 3.41 -13.57 -9.37
C ASN A 100 2.87 -15.01 -9.35
N ALA A 101 3.56 -15.94 -8.65
CA ALA A 101 3.06 -17.31 -8.48
C ALA A 101 1.71 -17.33 -7.75
N PHE A 102 1.59 -16.57 -6.65
CA PHE A 102 0.34 -16.42 -5.91
C PHE A 102 -0.79 -15.85 -6.78
N LEU A 103 -0.50 -14.86 -7.64
CA LEU A 103 -1.50 -14.30 -8.55
C LEU A 103 -2.01 -15.33 -9.56
N GLN A 104 -1.17 -16.26 -10.03
CA GLN A 104 -1.63 -17.33 -10.93
C GLN A 104 -2.58 -18.28 -10.22
N GLU A 105 -2.20 -18.78 -9.03
CA GLU A 105 -3.07 -19.62 -8.22
C GLU A 105 -4.37 -18.91 -7.87
N PHE A 106 -4.26 -17.64 -7.48
CA PHE A 106 -5.40 -16.82 -7.15
C PHE A 106 -6.36 -16.64 -8.33
N ARG A 107 -5.91 -16.64 -9.58
CA ARG A 107 -6.82 -16.57 -10.74
C ARG A 107 -7.66 -17.84 -10.89
N ASN A 108 -7.12 -18.99 -10.49
CA ASN A 108 -7.79 -20.28 -10.64
C ASN A 108 -8.89 -20.50 -9.58
N TRP A 109 -8.81 -19.84 -8.43
CA TRP A 109 -9.85 -19.97 -7.39
C TRP A 109 -11.12 -19.21 -7.81
N GLU A 110 -12.31 -19.81 -7.79
CA GLU A 110 -13.52 -19.09 -8.20
C GLU A 110 -14.04 -18.13 -7.11
N THR A 111 -13.93 -18.55 -5.85
CA THR A 111 -14.47 -17.81 -4.70
C THR A 111 -13.48 -16.77 -4.15
N PRO A 112 -13.94 -15.72 -3.46
CA PRO A 112 -13.10 -14.64 -2.93
C PRO A 112 -12.47 -14.97 -1.56
N TRP A 113 -12.32 -16.24 -1.18
CA TRP A 113 -11.84 -16.62 0.15
C TRP A 113 -10.43 -16.05 0.44
N ALA A 114 -9.56 -15.98 -0.56
CA ALA A 114 -8.18 -15.50 -0.44
C ALA A 114 -8.03 -13.96 -0.65
N MET A 115 -9.11 -13.19 -0.61
CA MET A 115 -9.05 -11.74 -0.86
C MET A 115 -8.15 -11.01 0.14
N GLU A 116 -8.20 -11.37 1.42
CA GLU A 116 -7.34 -10.78 2.46
C GLU A 116 -5.85 -11.07 2.22
N ALA A 117 -5.55 -12.30 1.79
CA ALA A 117 -4.20 -12.68 1.39
C ALA A 117 -3.72 -11.85 0.18
N MET A 118 -4.58 -11.65 -0.83
CA MET A 118 -4.25 -10.80 -1.99
C MET A 118 -4.05 -9.33 -1.60
N HIS A 119 -4.85 -8.79 -0.68
CA HIS A 119 -4.62 -7.44 -0.13
C HIS A 119 -3.27 -7.34 0.60
N THR A 120 -2.87 -8.41 1.29
CA THR A 120 -1.55 -8.47 1.94
C THR A 120 -0.44 -8.49 0.91
N VAL A 121 -0.53 -9.33 -0.14
CA VAL A 121 0.44 -9.34 -1.24
C VAL A 121 0.57 -7.95 -1.89
N ALA A 122 -0.55 -7.28 -2.14
CA ALA A 122 -0.56 -5.94 -2.72
C ALA A 122 0.03 -4.86 -1.79
N LEU A 123 -0.08 -5.03 -0.47
CA LEU A 123 0.57 -4.17 0.51
C LEU A 123 2.07 -4.43 0.57
N GLU A 124 2.45 -5.69 0.70
CA GLU A 124 3.82 -6.16 0.88
C GLU A 124 4.70 -5.81 -0.33
N ILE A 125 4.22 -5.99 -1.55
CA ILE A 125 4.97 -5.64 -2.76
C ILE A 125 5.35 -4.14 -2.76
N ARG A 126 4.44 -3.25 -2.30
CA ARG A 126 4.70 -1.81 -2.20
C ARG A 126 5.68 -1.51 -1.07
N LEU A 127 5.47 -2.08 0.12
CA LEU A 127 6.31 -1.81 1.29
C LEU A 127 7.75 -2.31 1.10
N LEU A 128 7.92 -3.50 0.51
CA LEU A 128 9.23 -4.04 0.16
C LEU A 128 9.90 -3.21 -0.93
N ALA A 129 9.15 -2.76 -1.94
CA ALA A 129 9.69 -1.86 -2.96
C ALA A 129 10.18 -0.52 -2.37
N GLU A 130 9.41 0.09 -1.47
CA GLU A 130 9.80 1.34 -0.79
C GLU A 130 11.05 1.15 0.10
N LYS A 131 11.27 -0.04 0.67
CA LYS A 131 12.50 -0.37 1.42
C LYS A 131 13.67 -0.63 0.46
N ALA A 132 13.45 -1.39 -0.60
CA ALA A 132 14.45 -1.71 -1.62
C ALA A 132 14.96 -0.46 -2.34
N ASP A 133 14.08 0.44 -2.77
CA ASP A 133 14.47 1.67 -3.44
C ASP A 133 15.27 2.61 -2.53
N ARG A 134 14.96 2.64 -1.23
CA ARG A 134 15.79 3.36 -0.25
C ARG A 134 17.18 2.75 -0.14
N GLU A 135 17.29 1.43 -0.04
CA GLU A 135 18.58 0.72 -0.02
C GLU A 135 19.39 0.98 -1.29
N LEU A 136 18.76 0.85 -2.47
CA LEU A 136 19.40 1.08 -3.76
C LEU A 136 19.87 2.52 -3.92
N ALA A 137 19.04 3.50 -3.53
CA ALA A 137 19.41 4.92 -3.56
C ALA A 137 20.61 5.21 -2.65
N THR A 138 20.63 4.66 -1.42
CA THR A 138 21.80 4.81 -0.53
C THR A 138 23.06 4.13 -1.06
N SER A 139 22.91 3.11 -1.89
CA SER A 139 24.00 2.38 -2.53
C SER A 139 24.43 2.97 -3.88
N GLY A 140 23.86 4.09 -4.31
CA GLY A 140 24.12 4.71 -5.63
C GLY A 140 23.61 3.90 -6.82
N LYS A 141 22.71 2.93 -6.59
CA LYS A 141 22.07 2.12 -7.63
C LYS A 141 20.71 2.70 -8.02
N ASN A 142 20.21 2.34 -9.20
CA ASN A 142 18.92 2.82 -9.69
C ASN A 142 17.74 2.28 -8.85
N PRO A 143 16.93 3.13 -8.20
CA PRO A 143 15.77 2.72 -7.41
C PRO A 143 14.54 2.51 -8.31
N ASP A 144 14.42 1.33 -8.93
CA ASP A 144 13.37 1.00 -9.90
C ASP A 144 12.28 0.05 -9.35
N LYS A 145 12.38 -0.39 -8.09
CA LYS A 145 11.50 -1.43 -7.53
C LYS A 145 10.09 -0.93 -7.29
N LEU A 146 9.89 0.34 -6.95
CA LEU A 146 8.54 0.90 -6.78
C LEU A 146 7.80 1.00 -8.12
N GLN A 147 8.51 1.25 -9.22
CA GLN A 147 7.93 1.21 -10.57
C GLN A 147 7.56 -0.22 -10.98
N ALA A 148 8.43 -1.20 -10.68
CA ALA A 148 8.14 -2.62 -10.89
C ALA A 148 6.91 -3.07 -10.09
N ALA A 149 6.80 -2.66 -8.82
CA ALA A 149 5.64 -2.94 -7.97
C ALA A 149 4.34 -2.38 -8.56
N GLY A 150 4.38 -1.16 -9.12
CA GLY A 150 3.24 -0.58 -9.83
C GLY A 150 2.80 -1.42 -11.04
N SER A 151 3.76 -1.96 -11.79
CA SER A 151 3.50 -2.85 -12.94
C SER A 151 2.86 -4.18 -12.50
N PHE A 152 3.33 -4.76 -11.39
CA PHE A 152 2.71 -5.95 -10.80
C PHE A 152 1.27 -5.66 -10.32
N LEU A 153 1.05 -4.57 -9.59
CA LEU A 153 -0.28 -4.20 -9.10
C LEU A 153 -1.27 -3.93 -10.24
N MET A 154 -0.83 -3.44 -11.40
CA MET A 154 -1.68 -3.36 -12.58
C MET A 154 -2.13 -4.73 -13.09
N LYS A 155 -1.28 -5.77 -13.03
CA LYS A 155 -1.68 -7.15 -13.35
C LYS A 155 -2.70 -7.70 -12.35
N VAL A 156 -2.54 -7.39 -11.06
CA VAL A 156 -3.50 -7.74 -10.01
C VAL A 156 -4.82 -7.02 -10.23
N PHE A 157 -4.79 -5.72 -10.49
CA PHE A 157 -5.98 -4.92 -10.81
C PHE A 157 -6.72 -5.51 -12.02
N GLY A 158 -6.01 -5.86 -13.10
CA GLY A 158 -6.61 -6.52 -14.26
C GLY A 158 -7.28 -7.85 -13.94
N ALA A 159 -6.73 -8.64 -13.00
CA ALA A 159 -7.34 -9.89 -12.56
C ALA A 159 -8.59 -9.69 -11.69
N LEU A 160 -8.66 -8.58 -10.94
CA LEU A 160 -9.79 -8.26 -10.06
C LEU A 160 -10.89 -7.46 -10.75
N ALA A 161 -10.55 -6.64 -11.76
CA ALA A 161 -11.48 -5.78 -12.48
C ALA A 161 -12.46 -6.57 -13.38
N VAL A 162 -12.21 -7.87 -13.58
CA VAL A 162 -13.13 -8.78 -14.28
C VAL A 162 -14.43 -8.94 -13.47
N LYS A 163 -15.56 -9.17 -14.16
CA LYS A 163 -16.83 -9.48 -13.51
C LYS A 163 -16.67 -10.71 -12.60
N GLY A 164 -17.01 -10.57 -11.32
CA GLY A 164 -16.96 -11.67 -10.37
C GLY A 164 -16.93 -11.21 -8.92
N PRO A 165 -16.97 -12.14 -7.96
CA PRO A 165 -17.01 -11.83 -6.52
C PRO A 165 -15.73 -11.17 -6.00
N LYS A 166 -14.62 -11.30 -6.72
CA LYS A 166 -13.30 -10.73 -6.35
C LYS A 166 -13.15 -9.24 -6.65
N ARG A 167 -14.10 -8.66 -7.38
CA ARG A 167 -14.06 -7.25 -7.79
C ARG A 167 -13.99 -6.28 -6.62
N ILE A 168 -14.50 -6.66 -5.45
CA ILE A 168 -14.46 -5.86 -4.23
C ILE A 168 -13.03 -5.52 -3.80
N GLY A 169 -12.03 -6.34 -4.17
CA GLY A 169 -10.62 -6.00 -3.88
C GLY A 169 -9.96 -5.03 -4.85
N ALA A 170 -10.61 -4.72 -5.98
CA ALA A 170 -10.02 -3.82 -6.97
C ALA A 170 -9.77 -2.42 -6.37
N LEU A 171 -10.68 -1.92 -5.52
CA LEU A 171 -10.52 -0.61 -4.89
C LEU A 171 -9.32 -0.56 -3.94
N TYR A 172 -9.08 -1.63 -3.17
CA TYR A 172 -7.90 -1.71 -2.30
C TYR A 172 -6.61 -1.67 -3.12
N VAL A 173 -6.54 -2.43 -4.22
CA VAL A 173 -5.37 -2.43 -5.12
C VAL A 173 -5.18 -1.06 -5.78
N THR A 174 -6.27 -0.41 -6.21
CA THR A 174 -6.23 0.97 -6.70
C THR A 174 -5.67 1.94 -5.68
N CYS A 175 -6.04 1.81 -4.41
CA CYS A 175 -5.47 2.65 -3.34
C CYS A 175 -3.95 2.43 -3.19
N GLN A 176 -3.45 1.21 -3.37
CA GLN A 176 -2.00 0.95 -3.38
C GLN A 176 -1.33 1.54 -4.64
N LEU A 177 -1.95 1.43 -5.81
CA LEU A 177 -1.47 2.06 -7.05
C LEU A 177 -1.36 3.58 -6.92
N PHE A 178 -2.37 4.25 -6.32
CA PHE A 178 -2.30 5.68 -6.08
C PHE A 178 -1.14 6.07 -5.16
N LYS A 179 -0.88 5.30 -4.09
CA LYS A 179 0.30 5.54 -3.24
C LYS A 179 1.60 5.49 -4.04
N ILE A 180 1.72 4.54 -4.97
CA ILE A 180 2.87 4.41 -5.87
C ILE A 180 2.96 5.59 -6.85
N TYR A 181 1.90 5.86 -7.61
CA TYR A 181 1.92 6.90 -8.66
C TYR A 181 2.15 8.30 -8.10
N PHE A 182 1.56 8.64 -6.96
CA PHE A 182 1.83 9.91 -6.31
C PHE A 182 3.25 9.99 -5.74
N ARG A 183 3.85 8.86 -5.32
CA ARG A 183 5.24 8.82 -4.84
C ARG A 183 6.24 8.96 -5.98
N LEU A 184 5.95 8.38 -7.14
CA LEU A 184 6.78 8.44 -8.35
C LEU A 184 6.56 9.70 -9.20
N GLY A 185 5.57 10.54 -8.87
CA GLY A 185 5.20 11.71 -9.69
C GLY A 185 4.44 11.35 -10.97
N THR A 186 4.06 10.09 -11.18
CA THR A 186 3.33 9.60 -12.37
C THR A 186 1.80 9.68 -12.20
N VAL A 187 1.31 10.77 -11.62
CA VAL A 187 -0.08 10.97 -11.21
C VAL A 187 -1.09 10.86 -12.37
N HIS A 188 -0.67 11.13 -13.61
CA HIS A 188 -1.48 10.97 -14.82
C HIS A 188 -1.98 9.52 -15.03
N LEU A 189 -1.23 8.52 -14.55
CA LEU A 189 -1.62 7.10 -14.63
C LEU A 189 -2.85 6.77 -13.78
N CYS A 190 -3.18 7.58 -12.77
CA CYS A 190 -4.38 7.40 -11.95
C CYS A 190 -5.66 7.44 -12.79
N ARG A 191 -5.69 8.23 -13.88
CA ARG A 191 -6.90 8.43 -14.70
C ARG A 191 -7.42 7.14 -15.33
N SER A 192 -6.52 6.26 -15.80
CA SER A 192 -6.93 4.99 -16.42
C SER A 192 -7.57 4.05 -15.40
N VAL A 193 -7.00 3.97 -14.20
CA VAL A 193 -7.51 3.14 -13.10
C VAL A 193 -8.85 3.66 -12.58
N ILE A 194 -8.98 4.99 -12.41
CA ILE A 194 -10.24 5.65 -12.02
C ILE A 194 -11.34 5.33 -13.02
N ARG A 195 -11.08 5.55 -14.31
CA ARG A 195 -12.05 5.28 -15.37
C ARG A 195 -12.53 3.83 -15.38
N SER A 196 -11.63 2.89 -15.12
CA SER A 196 -11.96 1.47 -15.05
C SER A 196 -12.88 1.13 -13.88
N ILE A 197 -12.78 1.84 -12.75
CA ILE A 197 -13.69 1.70 -11.61
C ILE A 197 -15.04 2.33 -11.91
N GLU A 198 -15.05 3.57 -12.40
CA GLU A 198 -16.28 4.35 -12.64
C GLU A 198 -17.14 3.78 -13.78
N THR A 199 -16.52 3.25 -14.84
CA THR A 199 -17.23 2.70 -16.01
C THR A 199 -17.83 1.32 -15.74
N ALA A 200 -17.35 0.63 -14.70
CA ALA A 200 -17.82 -0.70 -14.39
C ALA A 200 -19.22 -0.61 -13.77
N ARG A 201 -20.25 -0.86 -14.59
CA ARG A 201 -21.70 -0.75 -14.29
C ARG A 201 -22.21 -1.46 -13.01
N ASN A 202 -21.36 -2.27 -12.38
CA ASN A 202 -21.68 -3.05 -11.18
C ASN A 202 -20.74 -2.72 -10.00
N PHE A 203 -20.04 -1.58 -10.05
CA PHE A 203 -19.40 -1.00 -8.86
C PHE A 203 -20.45 -0.18 -8.12
N ASP A 204 -21.03 -0.75 -7.07
CA ASP A 204 -21.64 0.10 -6.06
C ASP A 204 -20.51 0.59 -5.15
N PHE A 205 -20.28 1.90 -5.12
CA PHE A 205 -19.27 2.48 -4.25
C PHE A 205 -19.57 2.17 -2.77
N GLU A 206 -20.83 1.89 -2.42
CA GLU A 206 -21.21 1.58 -1.04
C GLU A 206 -20.75 0.21 -0.56
N ASP A 207 -20.54 -0.76 -1.45
CA ASP A 207 -20.08 -2.12 -1.12
C ASP A 207 -18.65 -2.15 -0.56
N PHE A 208 -17.88 -1.07 -0.75
CA PHE A 208 -16.48 -1.04 -0.35
C PHE A 208 -16.29 -0.64 1.12
N PRO A 209 -15.27 -1.21 1.79
CA PRO A 209 -14.90 -0.79 3.14
C PRO A 209 -14.63 0.72 3.21
N VAL A 210 -15.16 1.38 4.25
CA VAL A 210 -15.02 2.83 4.45
C VAL A 210 -13.56 3.30 4.41
N LYS A 211 -12.62 2.50 4.95
CA LYS A 211 -11.18 2.79 4.94
C LYS A 211 -10.62 2.96 3.51
N ASP A 212 -11.11 2.16 2.57
CA ASP A 212 -10.66 2.17 1.18
C ASP A 212 -11.36 3.30 0.41
N LYS A 213 -12.65 3.54 0.70
CA LYS A 213 -13.41 4.70 0.18
C LYS A 213 -12.74 6.03 0.55
N VAL A 214 -12.35 6.20 1.81
CA VAL A 214 -11.65 7.40 2.29
C VAL A 214 -10.31 7.58 1.58
N THR A 215 -9.54 6.49 1.43
CA THR A 215 -8.25 6.55 0.74
C THR A 215 -8.42 6.90 -0.74
N TYR A 216 -9.39 6.28 -1.41
CA TYR A 216 -9.72 6.56 -2.81
C TYR A 216 -10.12 8.03 -3.00
N MET A 217 -11.07 8.54 -2.19
CA MET A 217 -11.56 9.91 -2.26
C MET A 217 -10.47 10.94 -1.95
N TYR A 218 -9.55 10.63 -1.03
CA TYR A 218 -8.40 11.48 -0.77
C TYR A 218 -7.49 11.63 -2.00
N TYR A 219 -7.14 10.52 -2.67
CA TYR A 219 -6.24 10.57 -3.82
C TYR A 219 -6.92 11.12 -5.08
N THR A 220 -8.17 10.76 -5.35
CA THR A 220 -8.92 11.33 -6.47
C THR A 220 -9.21 12.81 -6.26
N GLY A 221 -9.50 13.24 -5.02
CA GLY A 221 -9.61 14.65 -4.67
C GLY A 221 -8.32 15.42 -4.93
N ARG A 222 -7.16 14.87 -4.53
CA ARG A 222 -5.85 15.47 -4.85
C ARG A 222 -5.59 15.55 -6.35
N LEU A 223 -5.99 14.54 -7.13
CA LEU A 223 -5.88 14.58 -8.58
C LEU A 223 -6.70 15.73 -9.18
N GLU A 224 -7.90 16.01 -8.65
CA GLU A 224 -8.69 17.17 -9.08
C GLU A 224 -8.05 18.50 -8.69
N VAL A 225 -7.34 18.58 -7.57
CA VAL A 225 -6.53 19.77 -7.24
C VAL A 225 -5.46 20.00 -8.31
N PHE A 226 -4.77 18.96 -8.75
CA PHE A 226 -3.79 19.05 -9.85
C PHE A 226 -4.42 19.47 -11.19
N ASN A 227 -5.70 19.15 -11.42
CA ASN A 227 -6.43 19.55 -12.61
C ASN A 227 -7.16 20.90 -12.45
N GLU A 228 -6.94 21.62 -11.34
CA GLU A 228 -7.61 22.88 -11.00
C GLU A 228 -9.15 22.78 -10.90
N ASN A 229 -9.69 21.57 -10.76
CA ASN A 229 -11.12 21.29 -10.59
C ASN A 229 -11.55 21.43 -9.13
N PHE A 230 -11.44 22.62 -8.57
CA PHE A 230 -11.59 22.86 -7.11
C PHE A 230 -12.96 22.45 -6.55
N LEU A 231 -14.05 22.59 -7.31
CA LEU A 231 -15.39 22.17 -6.86
C LEU A 231 -15.51 20.66 -6.67
N VAL A 232 -14.94 19.87 -7.59
CA VAL A 232 -14.95 18.40 -7.49
C VAL A 232 -13.95 17.93 -6.43
N ALA A 233 -12.78 18.59 -6.36
CA ALA A 233 -11.80 18.35 -5.31
C ALA A 233 -12.43 18.55 -3.92
N ASP A 234 -13.22 19.61 -3.75
CA ASP A 234 -13.92 19.91 -2.50
C ASP A 234 -14.84 18.78 -2.06
N GLN A 235 -15.70 18.30 -2.98
CA GLN A 235 -16.63 17.21 -2.70
C GLN A 235 -15.90 15.93 -2.26
N LYS A 236 -14.86 15.52 -3.02
CA LYS A 236 -14.07 14.32 -2.76
C LYS A 236 -13.29 14.42 -1.43
N LEU A 237 -12.60 15.53 -1.20
CA LEU A 237 -11.81 15.74 0.02
C LEU A 237 -12.69 15.94 1.27
N THR A 238 -13.85 16.58 1.12
CA THR A 238 -14.84 16.70 2.21
C THR A 238 -15.39 15.33 2.59
N TYR A 239 -15.75 14.49 1.60
CA TYR A 239 -16.16 13.11 1.88
C TYR A 239 -15.09 12.35 2.65
N ALA A 240 -13.83 12.44 2.20
CA ALA A 240 -12.70 11.79 2.86
C ALA A 240 -12.53 12.27 4.31
N LEU A 241 -12.68 13.58 4.56
CA LEU A 241 -12.59 14.15 5.92
C LEU A 241 -13.71 13.64 6.83
N MET A 242 -14.96 13.64 6.35
CA MET A 242 -16.13 13.24 7.13
C MET A 242 -16.14 11.76 7.52
N HIS A 243 -15.62 10.90 6.64
CA HIS A 243 -15.61 9.45 6.86
C HIS A 243 -14.28 8.93 7.43
N CYS A 244 -13.28 9.79 7.61
CA CYS A 244 -12.04 9.41 8.27
C CYS A 244 -12.27 9.24 9.78
N ASN A 245 -11.74 8.16 10.36
CA ASN A 245 -11.88 7.92 11.79
C ASN A 245 -11.15 9.02 12.61
N PRO A 246 -11.84 9.70 13.55
CA PRO A 246 -11.29 10.79 14.36
C PRO A 246 -10.01 10.47 15.14
N GLN A 247 -9.76 9.19 15.45
CA GLN A 247 -8.57 8.74 16.17
C GLN A 247 -7.28 8.87 15.33
N TYR A 248 -7.39 8.89 13.99
CA TYR A 248 -6.23 9.01 13.10
C TYR A 248 -5.93 10.48 12.74
N GLY A 249 -5.50 11.26 13.74
CA GLY A 249 -5.19 12.69 13.57
C GLY A 249 -4.21 13.01 12.44
N ALA A 250 -3.23 12.13 12.19
CA ALA A 250 -2.29 12.29 11.08
C ALA A 250 -2.96 12.18 9.69
N ASN A 251 -3.97 11.31 9.53
CA ASN A 251 -4.71 11.17 8.28
C ASN A 251 -5.63 12.36 8.05
N LEU A 252 -6.31 12.83 9.11
CA LEU A 252 -7.11 14.05 9.06
C LEU A 252 -6.27 15.26 8.66
N ARG A 253 -5.08 15.42 9.27
CA ARG A 253 -4.13 16.48 8.90
C ARG A 253 -3.75 16.39 7.42
N ARG A 254 -3.46 15.19 6.89
CA ARG A 254 -3.14 15.00 5.46
C ARG A 254 -4.28 15.42 4.55
N ILE A 255 -5.53 15.08 4.88
CA ILE A 255 -6.71 15.51 4.11
C ILE A 255 -6.84 17.03 4.15
N LEU A 256 -6.75 17.63 5.34
CA LEU A 256 -6.89 19.07 5.54
C LEU A 256 -5.80 19.89 4.85
N LYS A 257 -4.57 19.38 4.72
CA LYS A 257 -3.51 20.04 3.93
C LYS A 257 -3.91 20.30 2.47
N PHE A 258 -4.77 19.46 1.89
CA PHE A 258 -5.28 19.69 0.53
C PHE A 258 -6.64 20.38 0.54
N LEU A 259 -7.51 20.07 1.52
CA LEU A 259 -8.85 20.64 1.58
C LEU A 259 -8.83 22.13 1.94
N VAL A 260 -7.93 22.59 2.81
CA VAL A 260 -7.86 24.01 3.22
C VAL A 260 -7.56 24.91 2.02
N PRO A 261 -6.51 24.68 1.22
CA PRO A 261 -6.28 25.44 -0.02
C PRO A 261 -7.47 25.39 -0.98
N VAL A 262 -8.10 24.23 -1.16
CA VAL A 262 -9.29 24.08 -2.03
C VAL A 262 -10.46 24.95 -1.54
N LYS A 263 -10.76 24.92 -0.24
CA LYS A 263 -11.80 25.75 0.38
C LYS A 263 -11.49 27.24 0.22
N LEU A 264 -10.22 27.64 0.38
CA LEU A 264 -9.79 29.02 0.17
C LEU A 264 -10.00 29.46 -1.29
N SER A 265 -9.67 28.62 -2.27
CA SER A 265 -9.86 28.91 -3.71
C SER A 265 -11.33 29.11 -4.10
N ILE A 266 -12.27 28.49 -3.38
CA ILE A 266 -13.72 28.68 -3.59
C ILE A 266 -14.33 29.74 -2.65
N GLY A 267 -13.49 30.50 -1.92
CA GLY A 267 -13.93 31.61 -1.06
C GLY A 267 -14.40 31.21 0.34
N VAL A 268 -14.15 29.99 0.79
CA VAL A 268 -14.51 29.49 2.12
C VAL A 268 -13.29 29.57 3.06
N LEU A 269 -13.38 30.45 4.06
CA LEU A 269 -12.30 30.66 5.04
C LEU A 269 -12.39 29.65 6.20
N PRO A 270 -11.30 28.94 6.55
CA PRO A 270 -11.28 28.06 7.72
C PRO A 270 -11.28 28.87 9.03
N ARG A 271 -11.71 28.23 10.11
CA ARG A 271 -11.56 28.76 11.47
C ARG A 271 -10.13 28.58 11.94
N ILE A 272 -9.57 29.57 12.64
CA ILE A 272 -8.20 29.50 13.20
C ILE A 272 -8.05 28.31 14.16
N THR A 273 -9.07 28.03 14.97
CA THR A 273 -9.09 26.88 15.89
C THR A 273 -8.92 25.53 15.19
N LEU A 274 -9.39 25.41 13.93
CA LEU A 274 -9.19 24.22 13.12
C LEU A 274 -7.74 24.10 12.66
N LEU A 275 -7.10 25.22 12.29
CA LEU A 275 -5.69 25.25 11.91
C LEU A 275 -4.78 24.88 13.10
N GLU A 276 -5.05 25.44 14.27
CA GLU A 276 -4.33 25.13 15.53
C GLU A 276 -4.45 23.64 15.87
N ARG A 277 -5.67 23.10 15.87
CA ARG A 277 -5.95 21.70 16.24
C ARG A 277 -5.19 20.68 15.39
N TYR A 278 -4.99 20.96 14.10
CA TYR A 278 -4.33 20.04 13.18
C TYR A 278 -2.91 20.48 12.80
N ASN A 279 -2.34 21.47 13.49
CA ASN A 279 -1.01 22.02 13.21
C ASN A 279 -0.85 22.41 11.72
N LEU A 280 -1.72 23.31 11.27
CA LEU A 280 -1.81 23.86 9.91
C LEU A 280 -1.68 25.39 9.93
N LEU A 281 -0.86 25.92 10.85
CA LEU A 281 -0.68 27.35 11.07
C LEU A 281 0.03 28.04 9.89
N GLU A 282 0.65 27.27 8.98
CA GLU A 282 1.15 27.78 7.69
C GLU A 282 0.06 28.51 6.88
N TYR A 283 -1.22 28.18 7.07
CA TYR A 283 -2.32 28.88 6.39
C TYR A 283 -2.85 30.10 7.15
N ALA A 284 -2.38 30.39 8.37
CA ALA A 284 -2.94 31.46 9.19
C ALA A 284 -2.73 32.85 8.57
N ASP A 285 -1.53 33.11 8.03
CA ASP A 285 -1.19 34.37 7.36
C ASP A 285 -1.98 34.52 6.04
N VAL A 286 -2.18 33.42 5.31
CA VAL A 286 -3.01 33.38 4.09
C VAL A 286 -4.48 33.70 4.41
N VAL A 287 -5.03 33.14 5.48
CA VAL A 287 -6.41 33.43 5.90
C VAL A 287 -6.55 34.90 6.33
N THR A 288 -5.54 35.44 7.01
CA THR A 288 -5.54 36.83 7.47
C THR A 288 -5.42 37.80 6.31
N SER A 289 -4.57 37.52 5.32
CA SER A 289 -4.41 38.34 4.13
C SER A 289 -5.69 38.38 3.30
N LEU A 290 -6.34 37.23 3.09
CA LEU A 290 -7.62 37.13 2.38
C LEU A 290 -8.75 37.88 3.08
N LYS A 291 -8.83 37.81 4.42
CA LYS A 291 -9.83 38.57 5.20
C LYS A 291 -9.64 40.08 5.12
N ARG A 292 -8.38 40.55 5.04
CA ARG A 292 -8.03 41.98 5.02
C ARG A 292 -7.95 42.56 3.61
N GLY A 293 -7.91 41.72 2.58
CA GLY A 293 -7.60 42.14 1.21
C GLY A 293 -6.15 42.59 1.02
N ASP A 294 -5.22 42.13 1.86
CA ASP A 294 -3.81 42.53 1.83
C ASP A 294 -3.01 41.63 0.88
N LEU A 295 -2.88 42.06 -0.38
CA LEU A 295 -2.12 41.34 -1.41
C LEU A 295 -0.63 41.20 -1.09
N ARG A 296 -0.05 42.15 -0.35
CA ARG A 296 1.37 42.11 0.01
C ARG A 296 1.62 41.04 1.05
N LEU A 297 0.77 40.98 2.09
CA LEU A 297 0.83 39.92 3.09
C LEU A 297 0.61 38.55 2.46
N LEU A 298 -0.31 38.43 1.49
CA LEU A 298 -0.53 37.17 0.78
C LEU A 298 0.73 36.70 0.06
N ARG A 299 1.40 37.56 -0.70
CA ARG A 299 2.65 37.21 -1.40
C ARG A 299 3.73 36.75 -0.42
N GLN A 300 3.94 37.51 0.66
CA GLN A 300 4.91 37.17 1.69
C GLN A 300 4.60 35.83 2.37
N ALA A 301 3.32 35.53 2.62
CA ALA A 301 2.90 34.27 3.21
C ALA A 301 3.16 33.09 2.26
N LEU A 302 2.90 33.25 0.96
CA LEU A 302 3.17 32.23 -0.05
C LEU A 302 4.68 31.99 -0.22
N GLU A 303 5.47 33.05 -0.35
CA GLU A 303 6.94 32.98 -0.47
C GLU A 303 7.57 32.29 0.76
N ARG A 304 7.08 32.59 1.96
CA ARG A 304 7.62 32.01 3.21
C ARG A 304 7.39 30.50 3.32
N HIS A 305 6.37 29.97 2.64
CA HIS A 305 5.95 28.58 2.72
C HIS A 305 6.08 27.83 1.38
N GLU A 306 6.80 28.37 0.40
CA GLU A 306 6.94 27.78 -0.95
C GLU A 306 7.71 26.44 -0.94
N ASP A 307 8.72 26.32 -0.07
CA ASP A 307 9.62 25.16 0.02
C ASP A 307 9.25 24.12 1.11
N GLN A 308 8.09 24.28 1.79
CA GLN A 308 7.66 23.47 2.96
C GLN A 308 6.54 22.47 2.65
#